data_AF-A0A819Q298-F1
#
_entry.id   AF-A0A819Q298-F1
#
_cell.length_a   1.000
_cell.length_b   1.000
_cell.length_c   1.000
_cell.angle_alpha   90.00
_cell.angle_beta   90.00
_cell.angle_gamma   90.00
#
_symmetry.space_group_name_H-M   'P 1'
#
loop_
_entity.id
_entity.type
_entity.pdbx_description
1 polymer ?
#
loop_
_entity_poly.entity_id
_entity_poly.type
_entity_poly.pdbx_seq_one_letter_code
_entity_poly.pdbx_strand_id
1 'polypeptide(L)'
;MLSRNGLDPYVKSLNQYLRIVDFVPKPGYVSEDEHAFKSAQCRSSSSAIAYQADVDNIKNITYISENGHDNNCSSLETKWFPYENKKKRQDVYQAPYVWIQFNQVKPNVLINVICRVFDANINFDKKSSRALTRFQIYIKDIPK
;
A
#
# COMPACT_ATOMS: atom_id res chain seq x y z
N MET A 1 -22.80 -21.99 36.49
CA MET A 1 -22.29 -20.60 36.46
C MET A 1 -22.24 -20.11 35.02
N LEU A 2 -23.18 -19.24 34.65
CA LEU A 2 -23.11 -18.25 33.55
C LEU A 2 -21.88 -17.35 33.77
N SER A 3 -21.26 -16.59 32.85
CA SER A 3 -21.35 -16.32 31.41
C SER A 3 -20.31 -15.20 31.14
N ARG A 4 -19.67 -15.22 29.95
CA ARG A 4 -19.13 -14.10 29.14
C ARG A 4 -18.09 -13.13 29.73
N ASN A 5 -16.94 -13.07 29.06
CA ASN A 5 -16.52 -11.97 28.17
C ASN A 5 -15.39 -12.55 27.29
N GLY A 6 -15.57 -12.86 26.00
CA GLY A 6 -16.14 -11.99 24.98
C GLY A 6 -15.04 -11.15 24.32
N LEU A 7 -13.95 -11.77 23.88
CA LEU A 7 -13.02 -11.14 22.94
C LEU A 7 -13.38 -11.62 21.54
N ASP A 8 -14.10 -10.76 20.85
CA ASP A 8 -14.42 -10.87 19.44
C ASP A 8 -13.11 -10.97 18.62
N PRO A 9 -12.88 -12.05 17.85
CA PRO A 9 -11.68 -12.18 17.02
C PRO A 9 -11.67 -11.23 15.81
N TYR A 10 -12.73 -10.46 15.55
CA TYR A 10 -12.88 -9.63 14.35
C TYR A 10 -12.34 -8.19 14.45
N VAL A 11 -11.71 -7.79 15.56
CA VAL A 11 -11.13 -6.44 15.73
C VAL A 11 -9.64 -6.46 16.09
N LYS A 12 -8.83 -7.26 15.38
CA LYS A 12 -7.40 -6.93 15.14
C LYS A 12 -7.28 -6.06 13.88
N SER A 13 -8.11 -5.02 13.87
CA SER A 13 -8.17 -4.00 12.84
C SER A 13 -6.86 -3.22 12.77
N LEU A 14 -6.47 -2.90 11.54
CA LEU A 14 -5.45 -1.92 11.14
C LEU A 14 -4.00 -2.38 11.33
N ASN A 15 -3.40 -2.83 10.22
CA ASN A 15 -2.01 -2.54 9.83
C ASN A 15 -1.11 -2.16 11.00
N GLN A 16 -0.59 -3.15 11.73
CA GLN A 16 0.65 -2.97 12.46
C GLN A 16 1.66 -2.42 11.46
N TYR A 17 2.06 -1.16 11.61
CA TYR A 17 3.14 -0.53 10.87
C TYR A 17 4.30 -1.52 10.79
N LEU A 18 4.50 -2.13 9.62
CA LEU A 18 5.37 -3.28 9.47
C LEU A 18 6.82 -2.78 9.41
N ARG A 19 7.32 -2.41 10.58
CA ARG A 19 8.70 -1.98 10.80
C ARG A 19 9.51 -3.22 11.14
N ILE A 20 10.26 -3.71 10.16
CA ILE A 20 11.16 -4.85 10.32
C ILE A 20 12.54 -4.29 10.65
N VAL A 21 13.11 -4.74 11.77
CA VAL A 21 14.45 -4.33 12.20
C VAL A 21 15.47 -4.78 11.18
N ASP A 22 16.42 -3.91 10.81
CA ASP A 22 17.50 -4.17 9.85
C ASP A 22 17.04 -4.49 8.42
N PHE A 23 15.75 -4.29 8.10
CA PHE A 23 15.25 -4.47 6.75
C PHE A 23 15.62 -3.30 5.85
N VAL A 24 16.21 -3.62 4.71
CA VAL A 24 16.50 -2.66 3.63
C VAL A 24 15.80 -3.15 2.35
N PRO A 25 14.87 -2.39 1.76
CA PRO A 25 14.21 -2.76 0.52
C PRO A 25 15.20 -2.82 -0.64
N LYS A 26 15.07 -3.83 -1.51
CA LYS A 26 15.91 -4.04 -2.69
C LYS A 26 15.06 -3.88 -3.96
N PRO A 27 15.15 -2.77 -4.70
CA PRO A 27 14.31 -2.51 -5.87
C PRO A 27 14.09 -3.78 -6.72
N GLY A 28 12.84 -4.22 -6.80
CA GLY A 28 12.44 -5.38 -7.58
C GLY A 28 11.99 -4.96 -8.97
N TYR A 29 12.22 -5.83 -9.96
CA TYR A 29 11.70 -5.60 -11.31
C TYR A 29 10.29 -6.17 -11.42
N VAL A 30 9.35 -5.35 -11.89
CA VAL A 30 8.05 -5.85 -12.35
C VAL A 30 8.22 -6.24 -13.81
N SER A 31 8.17 -7.55 -14.11
CA SER A 31 8.21 -8.03 -15.50
C SER A 31 6.93 -7.65 -16.23
N GLU A 32 7.04 -7.32 -17.51
CA GLU A 32 5.90 -6.94 -18.38
C GLU A 32 4.82 -8.04 -18.47
N ASP A 33 5.19 -9.29 -18.17
CA ASP A 33 4.32 -10.47 -18.22
C ASP A 33 3.32 -10.60 -17.05
N GLU A 34 3.40 -9.77 -16.00
CA GLU A 34 2.27 -9.62 -15.04
C GLU A 34 1.17 -8.77 -15.71
N HIS A 35 0.47 -9.40 -16.66
CA HIS A 35 -0.53 -8.96 -17.66
C HIS A 35 -1.63 -7.94 -17.29
N ALA A 36 -1.61 -7.30 -16.12
CA ALA A 36 -2.61 -6.30 -15.72
C ALA A 36 -2.03 -4.98 -15.22
N PHE A 37 -0.70 -4.86 -15.08
CA PHE A 37 -0.09 -3.65 -14.54
C PHE A 37 0.46 -2.75 -15.64
N LYS A 38 -0.04 -1.51 -15.70
CA LYS A 38 0.61 -0.39 -16.43
C LYS A 38 1.89 0.08 -15.69
N SER A 39 2.68 -0.83 -15.13
CA SER A 39 3.77 -0.52 -14.18
C SER A 39 5.18 -0.59 -14.78
N ALA A 40 5.34 -0.52 -16.10
CA ALA A 40 6.65 -0.68 -16.75
C ALA A 40 7.70 0.40 -16.39
N GLN A 41 7.35 1.41 -15.57
CA GLN A 41 8.18 2.60 -15.36
C GLN A 41 8.63 2.89 -13.92
N CYS A 42 8.41 1.99 -12.95
CA CYS A 42 8.99 2.14 -11.61
C CYS A 42 10.45 1.64 -11.59
N ARG A 43 11.30 2.13 -12.49
CA ARG A 43 12.59 1.51 -12.83
C ARG A 43 13.73 1.88 -11.87
N SER A 44 13.55 2.84 -10.97
CA SER A 44 14.71 3.46 -10.29
C SER A 44 14.58 3.67 -8.78
N SER A 45 13.50 3.23 -8.14
CA SER A 45 13.29 3.54 -6.73
C SER A 45 12.79 2.34 -5.94
N SER A 46 13.26 2.26 -4.69
CA SER A 46 12.96 1.20 -3.73
C SER A 46 11.46 1.01 -3.52
N SER A 47 11.04 -0.24 -3.33
CA SER A 47 9.65 -0.71 -3.14
C SER A 47 8.60 0.06 -3.96
N ALA A 48 8.27 -0.45 -5.16
CA ALA A 48 7.24 0.18 -5.99
C ALA A 48 5.83 -0.20 -5.51
N ILE A 49 4.92 0.76 -5.40
CA ILE A 49 3.51 0.50 -5.09
C ILE A 49 2.70 0.60 -6.37
N ALA A 50 2.00 -0.48 -6.74
CA ALA A 50 1.06 -0.46 -7.85
C ALA A 50 -0.35 -0.93 -7.43
N TYR A 51 -1.35 -0.50 -8.19
CA TYR A 51 -2.76 -0.74 -7.95
C TYR A 51 -3.31 -1.78 -8.92
N GLN A 52 -4.14 -2.70 -8.41
CA GLN A 52 -4.91 -3.62 -9.25
C GLN A 52 -6.32 -3.71 -8.70
N ALA A 53 -7.22 -2.89 -9.19
CA ALA A 53 -8.59 -2.93 -8.76
C ALA A 53 -9.54 -2.44 -9.85
N ASP A 54 -10.83 -2.41 -9.53
CA ASP A 54 -11.99 -2.17 -10.39
C ASP A 54 -11.79 -1.01 -11.39
N VAL A 55 -11.09 -1.34 -12.49
CA VAL A 55 -10.53 -0.39 -13.47
C VAL A 55 -11.63 0.38 -14.19
N ASP A 56 -12.85 -0.17 -14.21
CA ASP A 56 -14.00 0.45 -14.83
C ASP A 56 -14.60 1.56 -13.95
N ASN A 57 -14.38 1.49 -12.63
CA ASN A 57 -14.95 2.42 -11.65
C ASN A 57 -13.94 3.47 -11.15
N ILE A 58 -12.65 3.30 -11.42
CA ILE A 58 -11.60 4.28 -11.17
C ILE A 58 -10.81 4.55 -12.45
N LYS A 59 -10.97 5.75 -13.02
CA LYS A 59 -10.34 6.10 -14.31
C LYS A 59 -8.92 6.65 -14.20
N ASN A 60 -8.62 7.36 -13.11
CA ASN A 60 -7.32 8.01 -12.93
C ASN A 60 -6.88 7.96 -11.47
N ILE A 61 -5.63 7.54 -11.27
CA ILE A 61 -4.97 7.41 -9.97
C ILE A 61 -3.67 8.18 -10.05
N THR A 62 -3.44 9.07 -9.08
CA THR A 62 -2.15 9.75 -8.91
C THR A 62 -1.49 9.23 -7.66
N TYR A 63 -0.23 8.85 -7.81
CA TYR A 63 0.65 8.44 -6.75
C TYR A 63 1.50 9.63 -6.31
N ILE A 64 1.67 9.77 -5.00
CA ILE A 64 2.42 10.87 -4.40
C ILE A 64 3.45 10.26 -3.45
N SER A 65 4.72 10.62 -3.65
CA SER A 65 5.85 10.24 -2.80
C SER A 65 6.72 11.46 -2.52
N GLU A 66 7.76 11.28 -1.72
CA GLU A 66 8.77 12.30 -1.45
C GLU A 66 9.47 12.80 -2.73
N ASN A 67 9.61 11.93 -3.75
CA ASN A 67 10.23 12.27 -5.03
C ASN A 67 9.29 12.93 -6.04
N GLY A 68 8.01 13.16 -5.68
CA GLY A 68 7.03 13.84 -6.53
C GLY A 68 5.80 12.99 -6.87
N HIS A 69 5.17 13.34 -7.99
CA HIS A 69 3.89 12.78 -8.46
C HIS A 69 4.09 11.95 -9.72
N ASP A 70 3.46 10.77 -9.79
CA ASP A 70 3.48 9.88 -10.94
C ASP A 70 2.09 9.21 -11.08
N ASN A 71 1.66 8.88 -12.30
CA ASN A 71 0.36 8.24 -12.57
C ASN A 71 0.48 6.71 -12.77
N ASN A 72 1.69 6.17 -12.77
CA ASN A 72 1.98 4.75 -12.98
C ASN A 72 2.28 4.04 -11.66
N CYS A 73 3.03 4.67 -10.75
CA CYS A 73 3.37 4.09 -9.45
C CYS A 73 3.97 5.08 -8.46
N SER A 74 4.20 4.59 -7.23
CA SER A 74 4.95 5.31 -6.20
C SER A 74 6.16 4.52 -5.73
N SER A 75 7.05 5.17 -4.97
CA SER A 75 8.20 4.53 -4.35
C SER A 75 8.51 5.03 -2.95
N LEU A 76 9.19 4.20 -2.17
CA LEU A 76 9.72 4.55 -0.85
C LEU A 76 11.24 4.73 -0.96
N GLU A 77 11.78 5.83 -0.47
CA GLU A 77 13.24 6.04 -0.51
C GLU A 77 13.99 5.13 0.46
N THR A 78 15.09 4.51 0.02
CA THR A 78 15.94 3.64 0.85
C THR A 78 16.58 4.37 2.02
N LYS A 79 16.74 5.71 1.95
CA LYS A 79 17.35 6.51 3.02
C LYS A 79 16.63 6.39 4.36
N TRP A 80 15.35 6.01 4.33
CA TRP A 80 14.55 5.76 5.52
C TRP A 80 14.76 4.36 6.10
N PHE A 81 15.62 3.53 5.51
CA PHE A 81 15.88 2.16 5.95
C PHE A 81 17.39 1.98 6.24
N PRO A 82 17.76 1.10 7.18
CA PRO A 82 16.90 0.22 7.95
C PRO A 82 16.22 0.90 9.16
N TYR A 83 15.17 0.26 9.66
CA TYR A 83 14.61 0.59 10.96
C TYR A 83 15.47 -0.02 12.07
N GLU A 84 16.07 0.81 12.93
CA GLU A 84 17.00 0.35 13.99
C GLU A 84 16.33 0.12 15.36
N ASN A 85 14.99 0.15 15.45
CA ASN A 85 14.23 -0.03 16.70
C ASN A 85 14.68 0.87 17.86
N LYS A 86 15.12 2.10 17.56
CA LYS A 86 15.57 3.07 18.56
C LYS A 86 14.42 3.40 19.52
N LYS A 87 14.65 3.16 20.81
CA LYS A 87 13.67 3.38 21.89
C LYS A 87 13.69 4.80 22.46
N LYS A 88 14.70 5.61 22.12
CA LYS A 88 14.85 6.97 22.64
C LYS A 88 13.95 7.93 21.88
N ARG A 89 13.25 8.81 22.61
CA ARG A 89 12.33 9.82 22.07
C ARG A 89 13.02 10.89 21.20
N GLN A 90 14.33 11.02 21.29
CA GLN A 90 15.12 11.94 20.46
C GLN A 90 15.43 11.37 19.07
N ASP A 91 15.30 10.05 18.90
CA ASP A 91 15.56 9.31 17.67
C ASP A 91 14.28 8.63 17.17
N VAL A 92 13.16 9.36 17.16
CA VAL A 92 11.88 8.80 16.70
C VAL A 92 11.96 8.56 15.20
N TYR A 93 12.09 7.29 14.84
CA TYR A 93 12.01 6.85 13.46
C TYR A 93 10.72 7.32 12.80
N GLN A 94 10.86 8.01 11.66
CA GLN A 94 9.76 8.39 10.80
C GLN A 94 9.70 7.42 9.63
N ALA A 95 8.63 6.63 9.56
CA ALA A 95 8.43 5.74 8.43
C ALA A 95 8.12 6.56 7.17
N PRO A 96 8.61 6.15 5.99
CA PRO A 96 8.22 6.79 4.75
C PRO A 96 6.76 6.48 4.42
N TYR A 97 6.10 7.42 3.76
CA TYR A 97 4.69 7.29 3.34
C TYR A 97 4.56 7.45 1.84
N VAL A 98 3.50 6.85 1.31
CA VAL A 98 3.00 7.08 -0.04
C VAL A 98 1.54 7.44 0.07
N TRP A 99 1.12 8.44 -0.70
CA TRP A 99 -0.29 8.77 -0.86
C TRP A 99 -0.79 8.31 -2.23
N ILE A 100 -2.06 7.93 -2.26
CA ILE A 100 -2.77 7.52 -3.47
C ILE A 100 -4.01 8.40 -3.55
N GLN A 101 -4.13 9.12 -4.66
CA GLN A 101 -5.26 10.00 -4.94
C GLN A 101 -6.10 9.41 -6.07
N PHE A 102 -7.38 9.17 -5.80
CA PHE A 102 -8.35 8.72 -6.80
C PHE A 102 -9.06 9.94 -7.39
N ASN A 103 -8.69 10.34 -8.61
CA ASN A 103 -9.16 11.59 -9.20
C ASN A 103 -10.57 11.49 -9.78
N GLN A 104 -10.96 10.31 -10.27
CA GLN A 104 -12.22 10.06 -10.94
C GLN A 104 -12.78 8.72 -10.49
N VAL A 105 -13.66 8.78 -9.49
CA VAL A 105 -14.29 7.61 -8.87
C VAL A 105 -15.78 7.62 -9.22
N LYS A 106 -16.31 6.50 -9.68
CA LYS A 106 -17.73 6.36 -9.97
C LYS A 106 -18.55 6.39 -8.67
N PRO A 107 -19.52 7.30 -8.52
CA PRO A 107 -20.32 7.38 -7.30
C PRO A 107 -21.35 6.25 -7.23
N ASN A 108 -21.87 6.01 -6.03
CA ASN A 108 -22.90 5.02 -5.70
C ASN A 108 -22.52 3.57 -6.07
N VAL A 109 -21.22 3.27 -6.16
CA VAL A 109 -20.69 1.93 -6.40
C VAL A 109 -19.68 1.59 -5.31
N LEU A 110 -19.74 0.35 -4.82
CA LEU A 110 -18.73 -0.18 -3.89
C LEU A 110 -17.53 -0.65 -4.71
N ILE A 111 -16.39 -0.01 -4.48
CA ILE A 111 -15.17 -0.23 -5.26
C ILE A 111 -14.17 -0.95 -4.37
N ASN A 112 -13.72 -2.12 -4.83
CA ASN A 112 -12.64 -2.86 -4.19
C ASN A 112 -11.32 -2.29 -4.65
N VAL A 113 -10.41 -1.99 -3.72
CA VAL A 113 -9.07 -1.46 -3.98
C VAL A 113 -8.02 -2.44 -3.46
N ILE A 114 -7.01 -2.72 -4.29
CA ILE A 114 -5.84 -3.52 -3.92
C ILE A 114 -4.58 -2.72 -4.27
N CYS A 115 -3.72 -2.53 -3.28
CA CYS A 115 -2.39 -1.95 -3.45
C CYS A 115 -1.34 -3.03 -3.16
N ARG A 116 -0.36 -3.20 -4.05
CA ARG A 116 0.72 -4.18 -3.92
C ARG A 116 2.08 -3.48 -3.95
N VAL A 117 2.99 -3.96 -3.11
CA VAL A 117 4.39 -3.54 -3.09
C VAL A 117 5.24 -4.54 -3.88
N PHE A 118 6.16 -4.03 -4.71
CA PHE A 118 7.09 -4.81 -5.52
C PHE A 118 8.52 -4.52 -5.11
N ASP A 119 9.21 -5.57 -4.67
CA ASP A 119 10.59 -5.50 -4.19
C ASP A 119 11.23 -6.89 -4.26
N ALA A 120 12.54 -6.97 -4.54
CA ALA A 120 13.24 -8.23 -4.76
C ALA A 120 13.35 -9.10 -3.49
N ASN A 121 13.31 -8.49 -2.30
CA ASN A 121 13.34 -9.21 -1.02
C ASN A 121 11.97 -9.28 -0.32
N ILE A 122 10.89 -8.95 -1.03
CA ILE A 122 9.52 -9.08 -0.54
C ILE A 122 8.78 -10.13 -1.35
N ASN A 123 8.56 -11.29 -0.73
CA ASN A 123 7.78 -12.36 -1.35
C ASN A 123 6.29 -12.07 -1.27
N PHE A 124 5.64 -12.03 -2.43
CA PHE A 124 4.20 -11.95 -2.52
C PHE A 124 3.57 -13.32 -2.22
N ASP A 125 2.66 -13.34 -1.25
CA ASP A 125 1.86 -14.53 -0.95
C ASP A 125 0.37 -14.14 -0.90
N LYS A 126 -0.40 -14.66 -1.87
CA LYS A 126 -1.83 -14.43 -2.02
C LYS A 126 -2.63 -14.83 -0.77
N LYS A 127 -2.17 -15.83 -0.02
CA LYS A 127 -2.87 -16.35 1.17
C LYS A 127 -2.65 -15.48 2.40
N SER A 128 -1.42 -15.01 2.62
CA SER A 128 -1.08 -14.22 3.82
C SER A 128 -1.30 -12.72 3.68
N SER A 129 -1.69 -12.23 2.50
CA SER A 129 -1.79 -10.78 2.20
C SER A 129 -0.49 -10.01 2.46
N ARG A 130 0.66 -10.71 2.46
CA ARG A 130 1.97 -10.06 2.58
C ARG A 130 2.20 -9.17 1.37
N ALA A 131 2.79 -7.99 1.62
CA ALA A 131 3.10 -6.98 0.61
C ALA A 131 1.87 -6.43 -0.13
N LEU A 132 0.67 -6.58 0.45
CA LEU A 132 -0.57 -6.21 -0.19
C LEU A 132 -1.55 -5.65 0.85
N THR A 133 -2.21 -4.56 0.48
CA THR A 133 -3.29 -3.95 1.26
C THR A 133 -4.56 -3.98 0.43
N ARG A 134 -5.68 -4.41 1.04
CA ARG A 134 -7.02 -4.36 0.45
C ARG A 134 -7.91 -3.46 1.27
N PHE A 135 -8.69 -2.63 0.61
CA PHE A 135 -9.76 -1.85 1.24
C PHE A 135 -10.89 -1.61 0.25
N GLN A 136 -12.01 -1.11 0.75
CA GLN A 136 -13.18 -0.78 -0.06
C GLN A 136 -13.47 0.70 0.09
N ILE A 137 -13.85 1.34 -1.02
CA ILE A 137 -14.33 2.72 -1.01
C ILE A 137 -15.74 2.76 -1.57
N TYR A 138 -16.58 3.59 -0.94
CA TYR A 138 -17.92 3.90 -1.42
C TYR A 138 -18.09 5.41 -1.34
N ILE A 139 -18.32 6.06 -2.48
CA ILE A 139 -18.55 7.50 -2.57
C ILE A 139 -20.01 7.70 -2.93
N LYS A 140 -20.77 8.33 -2.05
CA LYS A 140 -22.16 8.67 -2.30
C LYS A 140 -22.23 9.92 -3.18
N ASP A 141 -23.08 9.89 -4.21
CA ASP A 141 -23.38 11.11 -4.97
C ASP A 141 -24.16 12.08 -4.08
N ILE A 142 -23.74 13.34 -4.06
CA ILE A 142 -24.46 14.38 -3.34
C ILE A 142 -25.35 15.07 -4.37
N PRO A 143 -26.68 14.90 -4.29
CA PRO A 143 -27.58 15.61 -5.19
C PRO A 143 -27.34 17.12 -5.04
N LYS A 144 -27.19 17.81 -6.17
CA LYS A 144 -27.10 19.27 -6.24
C LYS A 144 -28.41 19.92 -5.82
#